data_AF-A0A919EXU7-F1
#
_entry.id   AF-A0A919EXU7-F1
#
_cell.length_a   1.000
_cell.length_b   1.000
_cell.length_c   1.000
_cell.angle_alpha   90.00
_cell.angle_beta   90.00
_cell.angle_gamma   90.00
#
_symmetry.space_group_name_H-M   'P 1'
#
loop_
_entity.id
_entity.type
_entity.pdbx_description
1 polymer ?
#
loop_
_entity_poly.entity_id
_entity_poly.type
_entity_poly.pdbx_seq_one_letter_code
_entity_poly.pdbx_strand_id
1 'polypeptide(L)'
;MEIAGRKLPEGSWWDWEITACDAGRLRLAAGYDVTYHHGLEVIFTDPLFVSCPPAFRDPVFRPPAPAETARLARVLGEAAPLVVAFEADAGGREAVSCLVAAEGLVIRPGRWSRDPRAGAQALPGPRDWPGPPLPTD
;
A
#
# COMPACT_ATOMS: atom_id res chain seq x y z
N MET A 1 -6.41 12.67 -7.39
CA MET A 1 -5.90 11.28 -7.25
C MET A 1 -7.04 10.38 -6.80
N GLU A 2 -7.07 9.13 -7.24
CA GLU A 2 -8.13 8.15 -6.94
C GLU A 2 -7.49 6.80 -6.64
N ILE A 3 -8.08 6.03 -5.72
CA ILE A 3 -7.65 4.66 -5.39
C ILE A 3 -8.87 3.74 -5.51
N ALA A 4 -8.81 2.75 -6.40
CA ALA A 4 -9.88 1.78 -6.63
C ALA A 4 -11.29 2.42 -6.80
N GLY A 5 -11.43 3.43 -7.66
CA GLY A 5 -12.72 4.10 -7.85
C GLY A 5 -13.06 5.16 -6.80
N ARG A 6 -12.23 5.34 -5.76
CA ARG A 6 -12.50 6.27 -4.65
C ARG A 6 -11.61 7.49 -4.71
N LYS A 7 -12.22 8.66 -4.90
CA LYS A 7 -11.50 9.94 -4.96
C LYS A 7 -10.83 10.24 -3.63
N LEU A 8 -9.54 10.57 -3.66
CA LEU A 8 -8.84 11.09 -2.50
C LEU A 8 -9.27 12.54 -2.22
N PRO A 9 -9.27 12.99 -0.95
CA PRO A 9 -9.48 14.39 -0.62
C PRO A 9 -8.46 15.28 -1.34
N GLU A 10 -8.78 16.56 -1.51
CA GLU A 10 -7.83 17.52 -2.08
C GLU A 10 -6.63 17.70 -1.16
N GLY A 11 -5.43 17.70 -1.73
CA GLY A 11 -4.17 17.88 -1.01
C GLY A 11 -2.96 17.37 -1.79
N SER A 12 -1.77 17.65 -1.25
CA SER A 12 -0.50 17.20 -1.80
C SER A 12 -0.14 15.83 -1.22
N TRP A 13 -0.55 14.76 -1.90
CA TRP A 13 -0.32 13.38 -1.48
C TRP A 13 0.78 12.74 -2.32
N TRP A 14 2.00 13.24 -2.21
CA TRP A 14 3.13 12.75 -3.00
C TRP A 14 4.12 11.95 -2.18
N ASP A 15 4.22 12.16 -0.86
CA ASP A 15 5.08 11.38 0.03
C ASP A 15 4.24 10.40 0.84
N TRP A 16 4.66 9.13 0.87
CA TRP A 16 3.89 8.03 1.46
C TRP A 16 4.77 7.09 2.29
N GLU A 17 4.23 6.59 3.40
CA GLU A 17 4.89 5.62 4.28
C GLU A 17 3.87 4.61 4.83
N ILE A 18 4.28 3.34 4.91
CA ILE A 18 3.52 2.33 5.67
C ILE A 18 3.73 2.65 7.16
N THR A 19 2.64 2.93 7.87
CA THR A 19 2.68 3.25 9.30
C THR A 19 2.23 2.12 10.21
N ALA A 20 1.51 1.15 9.67
CA ALA A 20 1.18 -0.10 10.33
C ALA A 20 0.89 -1.17 9.28
N CYS A 21 1.34 -2.40 9.53
CA CYS A 21 0.91 -3.57 8.78
C CYS A 21 0.83 -4.74 9.77
N ASP A 22 -0.38 -5.24 9.96
CA ASP A 22 -0.70 -6.39 10.78
C ASP A 22 -1.76 -7.24 10.07
N ALA A 23 -2.14 -8.39 10.65
CA ALA A 23 -3.10 -9.31 10.04
C ALA A 23 -4.49 -8.69 9.78
N GLY A 24 -4.86 -7.61 10.49
CA GLY A 24 -6.16 -6.95 10.35
C GLY A 24 -6.12 -5.65 9.56
N ARG A 25 -4.95 -5.05 9.34
CA ARG A 25 -4.85 -3.79 8.58
C ARG A 25 -3.47 -3.52 7.99
N LEU A 26 -3.48 -2.90 6.82
CA LEU A 26 -2.35 -2.13 6.30
C LEU A 26 -2.75 -0.65 6.30
N ARG A 27 -1.92 0.22 6.89
CA ARG A 27 -2.12 1.67 6.94
C ARG A 27 -1.00 2.38 6.21
N LEU A 28 -1.38 3.13 5.19
CA LEU A 28 -0.52 4.08 4.48
C LEU A 28 -0.83 5.49 4.97
N ALA A 29 0.21 6.23 5.33
CA ALA A 29 0.15 7.65 5.59
C ALA A 29 0.60 8.41 4.35
N ALA A 30 -0.09 9.50 4.00
CA ALA A 30 0.32 10.37 2.91
C ALA A 30 0.34 11.85 3.31
N GLY A 31 1.25 12.59 2.70
CA GLY A 31 1.39 14.02 2.93
C GLY A 31 2.28 14.69 1.89
N TYR A 32 2.49 15.98 2.12
CA TYR A 32 3.52 16.73 1.42
C TYR A 32 4.93 16.34 1.92
N ASP A 33 5.04 16.03 3.21
CA ASP A 33 6.25 15.49 3.83
C ASP A 33 5.77 14.71 5.05
N VAL A 34 5.95 13.39 5.04
CA VAL A 34 5.48 12.54 6.15
C VAL A 34 6.45 12.52 7.34
N THR A 35 7.58 13.24 7.27
CA THR A 35 8.63 13.26 8.31
C THR A 35 8.10 13.60 9.71
N TYR A 36 7.10 14.48 9.80
CA TYR A 36 6.54 14.95 11.08
C TYR A 36 5.04 14.71 11.24
N HIS A 37 4.30 14.86 10.14
CA HIS A 37 2.85 14.73 10.15
C HIS A 37 2.35 14.29 8.77
N HIS A 38 1.23 13.58 8.74
CA HIS A 38 0.54 13.25 7.51
C HIS A 38 -0.88 13.80 7.51
N GLY A 39 -1.38 14.07 6.31
CA GLY A 39 -2.69 14.67 6.08
C GLY A 39 -3.77 13.65 5.67
N LEU A 40 -3.35 12.43 5.34
CA LEU A 40 -4.19 11.39 4.78
C LEU A 40 -3.76 10.02 5.33
N GLU A 41 -4.73 9.22 5.76
CA GLU A 41 -4.53 7.79 5.97
C GLU A 41 -5.36 7.00 4.96
N VAL A 42 -4.74 6.00 4.34
CA VAL A 42 -5.40 4.98 3.53
C VAL A 42 -5.23 3.65 4.25
N ILE A 43 -6.34 3.04 4.65
CA ILE A 43 -6.36 1.84 5.46
C ILE A 43 -7.00 0.72 4.64
N PHE A 44 -6.23 -0.32 4.35
CA PHE A 44 -6.74 -1.57 3.84
C PHE A 44 -7.12 -2.46 5.03
N THR A 45 -8.35 -2.93 5.06
CA THR A 45 -8.87 -3.82 6.11
C THR A 45 -8.64 -5.27 5.71
N ASP A 46 -8.13 -6.07 6.63
CA ASP A 46 -7.80 -7.48 6.45
C ASP A 46 -6.94 -7.69 5.18
N PRO A 47 -5.68 -7.22 5.18
CA PRO A 47 -4.83 -7.31 4.01
C PRO A 47 -4.52 -8.77 3.67
N LEU A 48 -4.89 -9.17 2.45
CA LEU A 48 -4.70 -10.50 1.89
C LEU A 48 -3.44 -10.59 1.02
N PHE A 49 -2.94 -9.47 0.49
CA PHE A 49 -1.66 -9.35 -0.23
C PHE A 49 -1.01 -7.98 -0.04
N VAL A 50 0.30 -7.92 0.24
CA VAL A 50 1.05 -6.65 0.26
C VAL A 50 2.39 -6.81 -0.44
N SER A 51 2.52 -6.14 -1.59
CA SER A 51 3.78 -5.88 -2.28
C SER A 51 3.93 -4.38 -2.45
N CYS A 52 4.52 -3.73 -1.45
CA CYS A 52 4.70 -2.28 -1.41
C CYS A 52 5.97 -1.97 -0.60
N PRO A 53 6.84 -1.04 -1.04
CA PRO A 53 7.95 -0.59 -0.23
C PRO A 53 7.46 0.13 1.04
N PRO A 54 8.26 0.15 2.12
CA PRO A 54 7.87 0.79 3.37
C PRO A 54 7.67 2.31 3.25
N ALA A 55 8.33 2.95 2.29
CA ALA A 55 8.13 4.35 1.93
C ALA A 55 8.29 4.53 0.42
N PHE A 56 7.53 5.46 -0.15
CA PHE A 56 7.52 5.74 -1.58
C PHE A 56 6.96 7.12 -1.90
N ARG A 57 7.16 7.56 -3.14
CA ARG A 57 6.75 8.87 -3.64
C ARG A 57 5.95 8.76 -4.94
N ASP A 58 5.15 9.79 -5.19
CA ASP A 58 4.40 10.03 -6.41
C ASP A 58 3.64 8.79 -6.93
N PRO A 59 2.74 8.18 -6.11
CA PRO A 59 2.03 6.98 -6.55
C PRO A 59 1.07 7.29 -7.69
N VAL A 60 1.16 6.48 -8.75
CA VAL A 60 0.25 6.48 -9.88
C VAL A 60 -0.64 5.25 -9.79
N PHE A 61 -1.82 5.44 -9.20
CA PHE A 61 -2.82 4.38 -9.09
C PHE A 61 -3.43 4.05 -10.45
N ARG A 62 -3.55 2.74 -10.72
CA ARG A 62 -4.11 2.21 -11.96
C ARG A 62 -5.03 1.03 -11.68
N PRO A 63 -5.93 0.68 -12.61
CA PRO A 63 -6.62 -0.60 -12.56
C PRO A 63 -5.60 -1.76 -12.52
N PRO A 64 -5.84 -2.79 -11.71
CA PRO A 64 -5.00 -3.99 -11.74
C PRO A 64 -5.13 -4.69 -13.09
N ALA A 65 -4.01 -5.13 -13.64
CA ALA A 65 -4.01 -5.89 -14.88
C ALA A 65 -4.65 -7.28 -14.65
N PRO A 66 -5.37 -7.85 -15.63
CA PRO A 66 -5.98 -9.17 -15.48
C PRO A 66 -5.01 -10.27 -15.05
N ALA A 67 -3.76 -10.19 -15.50
CA ALA A 67 -2.70 -11.13 -15.11
C ALA A 67 -2.29 -11.00 -13.63
N GLU A 68 -2.28 -9.79 -13.07
CA GLU A 68 -1.98 -9.54 -11.66
C GLU A 68 -3.10 -10.11 -10.79
N THR A 69 -4.36 -9.84 -11.13
CA THR A 69 -5.52 -10.37 -10.42
C THR A 69 -5.60 -11.90 -10.51
N ALA A 70 -5.34 -12.47 -11.69
CA ALA A 70 -5.31 -13.93 -11.86
C ALA A 70 -4.17 -14.58 -11.06
N ARG A 71 -3.01 -13.93 -10.96
CA ARG A 71 -1.89 -14.39 -10.13
C ARG A 71 -2.27 -14.37 -8.65
N LEU A 72 -2.87 -13.27 -8.18
CA LEU A 72 -3.35 -13.17 -6.80
C LEU A 72 -4.37 -14.25 -6.48
N ALA A 73 -5.35 -14.48 -7.35
CA ALA A 73 -6.37 -15.50 -7.13
C ALA A 73 -5.77 -16.92 -7.00
N ARG A 74 -4.70 -17.23 -7.73
CA ARG A 74 -3.99 -18.51 -7.58
C ARG A 74 -3.21 -18.61 -6.27
N VAL A 75 -2.61 -17.51 -5.81
CA VAL A 75 -1.84 -17.47 -4.56
C VAL A 75 -2.76 -17.56 -3.35
N LEU A 76 -3.89 -16.85 -3.38
CA LEU A 76 -4.86 -16.77 -2.28
C LEU A 76 -5.84 -17.95 -2.29
N GLY A 77 -5.96 -18.67 -3.40
CA GLY A 77 -6.96 -19.72 -3.61
C GLY A 77 -8.34 -19.20 -4.04
N GLU A 78 -8.58 -17.89 -3.89
CA GLU A 78 -9.80 -17.21 -4.31
C GLU A 78 -9.53 -15.76 -4.75
N ALA A 79 -10.51 -15.15 -5.42
CA ALA A 79 -10.39 -13.75 -5.83
C ALA A 79 -10.56 -12.81 -4.63
N ALA A 80 -9.58 -11.94 -4.40
CA ALA A 80 -9.69 -10.90 -3.38
C ALA A 80 -10.80 -9.89 -3.73
N PRO A 81 -11.60 -9.43 -2.74
CA PRO A 81 -12.66 -8.44 -2.98
C PRO A 81 -12.14 -7.08 -3.46
N LEU A 82 -10.94 -6.71 -3.02
CA LEU A 82 -10.27 -5.49 -3.42
C LEU A 82 -8.83 -5.78 -3.84
N VAL A 83 -8.44 -5.24 -5.00
CA VAL A 83 -7.05 -5.22 -5.47
C VAL A 83 -6.70 -3.81 -5.93
N VAL A 84 -5.59 -3.27 -5.41
CA VAL A 84 -5.05 -1.95 -5.75
C VAL A 84 -3.67 -2.12 -6.34
N ALA A 85 -3.50 -1.64 -7.58
CA ALA A 85 -2.22 -1.59 -8.26
C ALA A 85 -1.77 -0.13 -8.43
N PHE A 86 -0.48 0.13 -8.25
CA PHE A 86 0.08 1.45 -8.47
C PHE A 86 1.58 1.38 -8.76
N GLU A 87 2.07 2.35 -9.50
CA GLU A 87 3.51 2.56 -9.68
C GLU A 87 3.97 3.66 -8.71
N ALA A 88 5.15 3.53 -8.12
CA ALA A 88 5.67 4.55 -7.21
C ALA A 88 7.19 4.67 -7.29
N ASP A 89 7.74 5.84 -6.94
CA ASP A 89 9.17 6.02 -6.76
C ASP A 89 9.58 5.53 -5.35
N ALA A 90 10.44 4.51 -5.29
CA ALA A 90 11.00 3.98 -4.05
C ALA A 90 12.44 4.46 -3.76
N GLY A 91 12.89 5.53 -4.42
CA GLY A 91 14.26 6.04 -4.35
C GLY A 91 15.25 5.32 -5.27
N GLY A 92 14.75 4.50 -6.19
CA GLY A 92 15.53 3.76 -7.19
C GLY A 92 15.67 4.50 -8.52
N ARG A 93 16.29 3.85 -9.52
CA ARG A 93 16.35 4.38 -10.89
C ARG A 93 15.02 4.25 -11.64
N GLU A 94 14.22 3.26 -11.27
CA GLU A 94 12.94 2.94 -11.91
C GLU A 94 11.83 2.94 -10.87
N ALA A 95 10.62 3.26 -11.32
CA ALA A 95 9.42 3.13 -10.49
C ALA A 95 9.18 1.65 -10.16
N VAL A 96 8.67 1.40 -8.96
CA VAL A 96 8.30 0.06 -8.50
C VAL A 96 6.80 -0.17 -8.68
N SER A 97 6.46 -1.32 -9.26
CA SER A 97 5.08 -1.78 -9.35
C SER A 97 4.64 -2.39 -8.02
N CYS A 98 3.64 -1.77 -7.40
CA CYS A 98 3.07 -2.15 -6.12
C CYS A 98 1.69 -2.79 -6.32
N LEU A 99 1.38 -3.76 -5.46
CA LEU A 99 0.11 -4.48 -5.47
C LEU A 99 -0.34 -4.78 -4.04
N VAL A 100 -1.57 -4.38 -3.72
CA VAL A 100 -2.21 -4.67 -2.43
C VAL A 100 -3.55 -5.34 -2.67
N ALA A 101 -3.80 -6.48 -2.02
CA ALA A 101 -5.11 -7.12 -1.97
C ALA A 101 -5.64 -7.10 -0.54
N ALA A 102 -6.94 -6.88 -0.39
CA ALA A 102 -7.59 -6.75 0.92
C ALA A 102 -9.09 -7.03 0.84
N GLU A 103 -9.74 -7.12 1.99
CA GLU A 103 -11.21 -7.18 2.08
C GLU A 103 -11.85 -5.80 1.83
N GLY A 104 -11.16 -4.71 2.20
CA GLY A 104 -11.73 -3.38 2.11
C GLY A 104 -10.73 -2.23 2.16
N LEU A 105 -11.27 -1.02 1.93
CA LEU A 105 -10.53 0.24 1.90
C LEU A 105 -11.27 1.32 2.66
N VAL A 106 -10.54 2.06 3.49
CA VAL A 106 -11.02 3.25 4.20
C VAL A 106 -10.04 4.39 3.95
N ILE A 107 -10.57 5.54 3.56
CA ILE A 107 -9.78 6.77 3.33
C ILE A 107 -10.16 7.77 4.41
N ARG A 108 -9.16 8.28 5.15
CA ARG A 108 -9.35 9.23 6.24
C ARG A 108 -8.51 10.48 5.99
N PRO A 109 -9.12 11.65 5.70
CA PRO A 109 -8.42 12.92 5.83
C PRO A 109 -8.28 13.30 7.31
N GLY A 110 -7.20 14.00 7.65
CA GLY A 110 -6.96 14.47 9.02
C GLY A 110 -5.56 15.03 9.18
N ARG A 111 -5.13 15.26 10.42
CA ARG A 111 -3.73 15.59 10.72
C ARG A 111 -3.26 14.71 11.85
N TRP A 112 -2.25 13.92 11.59
CA TRP A 112 -1.67 13.00 12.57
C TRP A 112 -0.20 13.27 12.72
N SER A 113 0.31 13.16 13.95
CA SER A 113 1.75 13.15 14.20
C SER A 113 2.34 11.82 13.76
N ARG A 114 3.56 11.85 13.20
CA ARG A 114 4.30 10.64 12.89
C ARG A 114 4.59 9.85 14.16
N ASP A 115 4.24 8.57 14.18
CA ASP A 115 4.71 7.65 15.20
C ASP A 115 6.17 7.26 14.85
N PRO A 116 7.17 7.55 15.70
CA PRO A 116 8.56 7.20 15.44
C PRO A 116 8.80 5.69 15.24
N ARG A 117 7.87 4.84 15.71
CA ARG A 117 7.97 3.39 15.61
C ARG A 117 7.31 2.80 14.37
N ALA A 118 6.57 3.61 13.61
CA ALA A 118 5.87 3.21 12.40
C ALA A 118 6.83 2.58 11.38
N GLY A 119 7.85 3.31 10.92
CA GLY A 119 8.76 2.83 9.87
C GLY A 119 9.63 1.61 10.25
N ALA A 120 9.82 1.32 11.54
CA ALA A 120 10.65 0.21 12.01
C ALA A 120 9.88 -1.12 12.19
N GLN A 121 8.54 -1.06 12.32
CA GLN A 121 7.67 -2.23 12.54
C GLN A 121 6.64 -2.42 11.41
N ALA A 122 6.66 -1.56 10.40
CA ALA A 122 5.63 -1.46 9.37
C ALA A 122 5.57 -2.63 8.38
N LEU A 123 6.56 -3.53 8.36
CA LEU A 123 6.51 -4.72 7.55
C LEU A 123 6.73 -5.93 8.45
N PRO A 124 5.75 -6.85 8.55
CA PRO A 124 6.02 -8.20 9.02
C PRO A 124 7.17 -8.78 8.19
N GLY A 125 8.02 -9.61 8.81
CA GLY A 125 9.12 -10.23 8.07
C GLY A 125 8.56 -11.06 6.91
N PRO A 126 9.35 -11.43 5.88
CA PRO A 126 8.91 -12.27 4.76
C PRO A 126 8.34 -13.66 5.18
N ARG A 127 8.37 -13.99 6.48
CA ARG A 127 7.78 -15.18 7.09
C ARG A 127 6.34 -15.02 7.59
N ASP A 128 5.89 -13.77 7.76
CA ASP A 128 4.54 -13.46 8.26
C ASP A 128 3.53 -13.28 7.11
N TRP A 129 4.01 -13.40 5.87
CA TRP A 129 3.25 -13.37 4.63
C TRP A 129 3.05 -14.81 4.10
N PRO A 130 1.86 -15.25 3.68
CA PRO A 130 1.71 -16.52 2.97
C PRO A 130 2.29 -16.39 1.55
N GLY A 131 3.61 -16.53 1.42
CA GLY A 131 4.29 -16.69 0.14
C GLY A 131 5.66 -16.02 0.09
N PRO A 132 6.74 -16.73 -0.24
CA PRO A 132 8.06 -16.14 -0.37
C PRO A 132 8.14 -15.23 -1.62
N PRO A 133 9.07 -14.26 -1.68
CA PRO A 133 9.40 -13.61 -2.93
C PRO A 133 9.96 -14.68 -3.89
N LEU A 134 9.33 -14.86 -5.05
CA LEU A 134 9.88 -15.73 -6.09
C LEU A 134 10.94 -14.99 -6.91
N PRO A 135 11.97 -15.71 -7.42
CA PRO A 135 13.14 -15.11 -8.02
C PRO A 135 12.81 -14.44 -9.36
N THR A 136 13.52 -13.36 -9.66
CA THR A 136 13.70 -12.87 -11.03
C THR A 136 14.54 -13.89 -11.80
N ASP A 137 13.93 -14.55 -12.79
CA ASP A 137 14.65 -15.17 -13.91
C ASP A 137 15.10 -14.06 -14.87
#